data_AF-A0A2T4X8W1-F1
#
_entry.id   AF-A0A2T4X8W1-F1
#
_cell.length_a   1.000
_cell.length_b   1.000
_cell.length_c   1.000
_cell.angle_alpha   90.00
_cell.angle_beta   90.00
_cell.angle_gamma   90.00
#
_symmetry.space_group_name_H-M   'P 1'
#
loop_
_entity.id
_entity.type
_entity.pdbx_description
1 polymer ?
#
loop_
_entity_poly.entity_id
_entity_poly.type
_entity_poly.pdbx_seq_one_letter_code
_entity_poly.pdbx_strand_id
1 'polypeptide(L)'
;MKLANGAFCDPVTGLCTIAPVDGAVEPTEFRDDVEIIYVGDPLCSWCWGISPQLHLLQQRAAREGIPYRIVVGGLRPGGGDPWNQEFKDFLRHHWEEVNARSGQPFGYDLFGRAAFNYDTEPSCRAVVAARTLDP
;
A
#
# COMPACT_ATOMS: atom_id res chain seq x y z
N MET A 1 14.14 8.47 -1.59
CA MET A 1 13.20 9.58 -1.37
C MET A 1 12.66 9.44 0.05
N LYS A 2 12.75 10.45 0.90
CA LYS A 2 12.21 10.37 2.27
C LYS A 2 10.68 10.32 2.18
N LEU A 3 10.07 9.29 2.73
CA LEU A 3 8.62 9.31 3.00
C LEU A 3 8.38 10.21 4.23
N ALA A 4 7.16 10.71 4.40
CA ALA A 4 6.82 11.53 5.56
C ALA A 4 7.11 10.76 6.88
N ASN A 5 7.51 11.51 7.92
CA ASN A 5 7.74 11.03 9.29
C ASN A 5 8.90 10.04 9.51
N GLY A 6 9.93 10.02 8.66
CA GLY A 6 11.15 9.23 8.91
C GLY A 6 11.07 7.76 8.49
N ALA A 7 9.97 7.35 7.86
CA ALA A 7 9.93 6.11 7.10
C ALA A 7 10.81 6.19 5.83
N PHE A 8 11.51 5.11 5.51
CA PHE A 8 12.41 5.05 4.36
C PHE A 8 12.38 3.65 3.75
N CYS A 9 12.16 3.58 2.45
CA CYS A 9 12.35 2.33 1.69
C CYS A 9 13.54 2.51 0.76
N ASP A 10 14.54 1.65 0.90
CA ASP A 10 15.70 1.57 0.03
C ASP A 10 15.34 0.77 -1.23
N PRO A 11 15.37 1.38 -2.42
CA PRO A 11 15.02 0.69 -3.66
C PRO A 11 16.07 -0.32 -4.12
N VAL A 12 17.29 -0.29 -3.58
CA VAL A 12 18.38 -1.21 -3.96
C VAL A 12 18.35 -2.48 -3.10
N THR A 13 18.16 -2.34 -1.80
CA THR A 13 18.12 -3.49 -0.88
C THR A 13 16.73 -4.06 -0.67
N GLY A 14 15.68 -3.30 -1.00
CA GLY A 14 14.29 -3.67 -0.75
C GLY A 14 13.88 -3.59 0.73
N LEU A 15 14.73 -3.04 1.59
CA LEU A 15 14.45 -2.87 3.01
C LEU A 15 13.67 -1.58 3.26
N CYS A 16 12.62 -1.68 4.06
CA CYS A 16 11.84 -0.54 4.53
C CYS A 16 11.99 -0.38 6.04
N THR A 17 12.36 0.81 6.50
CA THR A 17 12.29 1.20 7.91
C THR A 17 10.98 1.95 8.16
N ILE A 18 10.27 1.56 9.21
CA ILE A 18 9.07 2.26 9.67
C ILE A 18 9.45 3.54 10.45
N ALA A 19 8.58 4.54 10.40
CA ALA A 19 8.71 5.74 11.22
C ALA A 19 8.71 5.37 12.72
N PRO A 20 9.54 6.00 13.57
CA PRO A 20 9.41 5.90 15.01
C PRO A 20 8.01 6.37 15.44
N VAL A 21 7.37 5.63 16.34
CA VAL A 21 6.08 6.02 16.92
C VAL A 21 6.36 6.94 18.11
N ASP A 22 6.64 8.21 17.83
CA ASP A 22 6.88 9.22 18.86
C ASP A 22 5.60 10.06 19.05
N GLY A 23 4.90 9.86 20.18
CA GLY A 23 3.75 10.66 20.58
C GLY A 23 2.87 9.96 21.62
N ALA A 24 2.34 10.72 22.58
CA ALA A 24 1.23 10.26 23.40
C ALA A 24 0.00 10.10 22.49
N VAL A 25 -0.70 8.97 22.59
CA VAL A 25 -1.99 8.77 21.91
C VAL A 25 -3.01 9.65 22.63
N GLU A 26 -3.30 10.81 22.07
CA GLU A 26 -4.41 11.64 22.55
C GLU A 26 -5.73 10.91 22.22
N PRO A 27 -6.61 10.67 23.21
CA PRO A 27 -7.90 10.04 22.98
C PRO A 27 -8.70 10.88 21.98
N THR A 28 -8.98 10.31 20.82
CA THR A 28 -9.84 10.95 19.81
C THR A 28 -11.23 10.35 19.93
N GLU A 29 -12.25 11.18 20.21
CA GLU A 29 -13.64 10.74 20.09
C GLU A 29 -14.02 10.66 18.61
N PHE A 30 -14.47 9.48 18.19
CA PHE A 30 -14.89 9.24 16.82
C PHE A 30 -16.39 9.41 16.66
N ARG A 31 -16.78 10.01 15.53
CA ARG A 31 -18.16 10.14 15.07
C ARG A 31 -18.73 8.77 14.70
N ASP A 32 -20.02 8.61 14.90
CA ASP A 32 -20.80 7.40 14.57
C ASP A 32 -21.68 7.58 13.32
N ASP A 33 -21.82 8.82 12.82
CA ASP A 33 -22.65 9.18 11.66
C ASP A 33 -21.92 9.12 10.31
N VAL A 34 -20.59 9.01 10.32
CA VAL A 34 -19.74 9.06 9.12
C VAL A 34 -18.51 8.18 9.26
N GLU A 35 -18.11 7.52 8.16
CA GLU A 35 -16.86 6.73 8.06
C GLU A 35 -16.23 6.95 6.68
N ILE A 36 -14.90 6.97 6.62
CA ILE A 36 -14.14 6.87 5.38
C ILE A 36 -13.67 5.43 5.21
N ILE A 37 -14.10 4.79 4.12
CA ILE A 37 -13.67 3.44 3.74
C ILE A 37 -12.75 3.54 2.54
N TYR A 38 -11.48 3.15 2.71
CA TYR A 38 -10.55 2.95 1.61
C TYR A 38 -10.52 1.47 1.21
N VAL A 39 -10.88 1.16 -0.03
CA VAL A 39 -10.76 -0.19 -0.60
C VAL A 39 -9.53 -0.24 -1.50
N GLY A 40 -8.59 -1.14 -1.21
CA GLY A 40 -7.33 -1.24 -1.97
C GLY A 40 -6.68 -2.61 -1.88
N ASP A 41 -5.57 -2.81 -2.60
CA ASP A 41 -4.80 -4.06 -2.58
C ASP A 41 -3.30 -3.74 -2.47
N PRO A 42 -2.52 -4.45 -1.62
CA PRO A 42 -1.09 -4.19 -1.43
C PRO A 42 -0.23 -4.29 -2.70
N LEU A 43 -0.66 -5.06 -3.70
CA LEU A 43 0.04 -5.25 -4.97
C LEU A 43 -0.55 -4.42 -6.12
N CYS A 44 -1.52 -3.53 -5.84
CA CYS A 44 -2.04 -2.59 -6.80
C CYS A 44 -1.11 -1.38 -6.95
N SER A 45 -0.56 -1.17 -8.15
CA SER A 45 0.36 -0.06 -8.43
C SER A 45 -0.28 1.31 -8.20
N TRP A 46 -1.55 1.49 -8.56
CA TRP A 46 -2.26 2.75 -8.31
C TRP A 46 -2.53 2.98 -6.82
N CYS A 47 -2.77 1.94 -6.04
CA CYS A 47 -2.86 2.05 -4.58
C CYS A 47 -1.53 2.52 -3.97
N TRP A 48 -0.40 2.02 -4.48
CA TRP A 48 0.92 2.55 -4.13
C TRP A 48 1.10 4.01 -4.55
N GLY A 49 0.64 4.36 -5.76
CA GLY A 49 0.67 5.72 -6.32
C GLY A 49 -0.02 6.77 -5.44
N ILE A 50 -1.19 6.45 -4.89
CA ILE A 50 -1.96 7.38 -4.04
C ILE A 50 -1.67 7.27 -2.55
N SER A 51 -0.77 6.36 -2.14
CA SER A 51 -0.51 6.09 -0.72
C SER A 51 -0.09 7.33 0.10
N PRO A 52 0.69 8.31 -0.41
CA PRO A 52 0.98 9.52 0.35
C PRO A 52 -0.27 10.33 0.68
N GLN A 53 -1.21 10.45 -0.26
CA GLN A 53 -2.45 11.18 -0.08
C GLN A 53 -3.41 10.45 0.85
N LEU A 54 -3.45 9.11 0.80
CA LEU A 54 -4.21 8.31 1.76
C LEU A 54 -3.71 8.50 3.20
N HIS A 55 -2.39 8.60 3.39
CA HIS A 55 -1.82 8.90 4.71
C HIS A 55 -2.24 10.28 5.23
N LEU A 56 -2.20 11.30 4.36
CA LEU A 56 -2.68 12.65 4.72
C LEU A 56 -4.19 12.65 5.04
N LEU A 57 -4.98 11.89 4.28
CA LEU A 57 -6.41 11.75 4.52
C LEU A 57 -6.69 11.08 5.86
N GLN A 58 -6.00 9.99 6.18
CA GLN A 58 -6.13 9.28 7.46
C GLN A 58 -5.78 10.21 8.64
N GLN A 59 -4.67 10.95 8.56
CA GLN A 59 -4.30 11.93 9.59
C GLN A 59 -5.34 13.04 9.75
N ARG A 60 -5.92 13.51 8.64
CA ARG A 60 -6.97 14.54 8.68
C ARG A 60 -8.26 14.00 9.29
N ALA A 61 -8.67 12.80 8.90
CA ALA A 61 -9.84 12.11 9.44
C ALA A 61 -9.71 11.94 10.96
N ALA A 62 -8.55 11.49 11.45
CA ALA A 62 -8.29 11.39 12.88
C ALA A 62 -8.45 12.74 13.61
N ARG A 63 -7.90 13.84 13.08
CA ARG A 63 -8.07 15.18 13.68
C ARG A 63 -9.51 15.68 13.68
N GLU A 64 -10.36 15.18 12.80
CA GLU A 64 -11.78 15.53 12.72
C GLU A 64 -12.68 14.51 13.42
N GLY A 65 -12.10 13.49 14.09
CA GLY A 65 -12.87 12.42 14.71
C GLY A 65 -13.63 11.57 13.71
N ILE A 66 -13.19 11.45 12.45
CA ILE A 66 -13.83 10.61 11.44
C ILE A 66 -13.12 9.24 11.40
N PRO A 67 -13.83 8.13 11.66
CA PRO A 67 -13.30 6.78 11.46
C PRO A 67 -12.74 6.58 10.05
N TYR A 68 -11.56 5.97 9.96
CA TYR A 68 -10.92 5.60 8.70
C TYR A 68 -10.61 4.12 8.70
N ARG A 69 -11.21 3.37 7.76
CA ARG A 69 -11.05 1.92 7.66
C ARG A 69 -10.51 1.52 6.30
N ILE A 70 -9.53 0.63 6.32
CA ILE A 70 -8.99 0.02 5.11
C ILE A 70 -9.68 -1.33 4.89
N VAL A 71 -10.19 -1.59 3.70
CA VAL A 71 -10.70 -2.89 3.26
C VAL A 71 -9.79 -3.41 2.16
N VAL A 72 -9.25 -4.61 2.33
CA VAL A 72 -8.41 -5.23 1.31
C VAL A 72 -9.29 -5.89 0.24
N GLY A 73 -9.08 -5.54 -1.02
CA GLY A 73 -9.95 -5.93 -2.13
C GLY A 73 -9.65 -7.30 -2.73
N GLY A 74 -8.40 -7.78 -2.67
CA GLY A 74 -7.98 -9.00 -3.36
C GLY A 74 -8.05 -8.84 -4.88
N LEU A 75 -7.13 -8.07 -5.44
CA LEU A 75 -7.07 -7.73 -6.87
C LEU A 75 -6.89 -8.98 -7.75
N ARG A 76 -6.05 -9.94 -7.36
CA ARG A 76 -5.82 -11.21 -8.07
C ARG A 76 -5.64 -12.36 -7.07
N PRO A 77 -6.73 -12.81 -6.41
CA PRO A 77 -6.64 -13.85 -5.40
C PRO A 77 -6.34 -15.21 -6.05
N GLY A 78 -5.35 -15.92 -5.54
CA GLY A 78 -4.80 -17.13 -6.16
C GLY A 78 -3.86 -16.87 -7.34
N GLY A 79 -3.72 -15.61 -7.78
CA GLY A 79 -2.98 -15.24 -8.99
C GLY A 79 -3.68 -15.76 -10.25
N GLY A 80 -2.96 -16.55 -11.05
CA GLY A 80 -3.52 -17.24 -12.22
C GLY A 80 -3.12 -16.66 -13.57
N ASP A 81 -2.66 -15.41 -13.63
CA ASP A 81 -2.06 -14.86 -14.83
C ASP A 81 -0.69 -15.52 -15.09
N PRO A 82 -0.42 -15.96 -16.33
CA PRO A 82 0.87 -16.54 -16.67
C PRO A 82 1.97 -15.49 -16.52
N TRP A 83 3.09 -15.85 -15.87
CA TRP A 83 4.27 -14.99 -15.74
C TRP A 83 5.10 -14.92 -17.04
N ASN A 84 4.46 -14.45 -18.10
CA ASN A 84 5.02 -14.34 -19.45
C ASN A 84 5.42 -12.87 -19.77
N GLN A 85 5.97 -12.65 -20.96
CA GLN A 85 6.42 -11.32 -21.38
C GLN A 85 5.27 -10.31 -21.45
N GLU A 86 4.10 -10.73 -21.96
CA GLU A 86 2.91 -9.89 -22.07
C GLU A 86 2.46 -9.35 -20.70
N PHE A 87 2.38 -10.21 -19.68
CA PHE A 87 1.99 -9.78 -18.34
C PHE A 87 3.05 -8.91 -17.67
N LYS A 88 4.34 -9.19 -17.91
CA LYS A 88 5.45 -8.34 -17.44
C LYS A 88 5.40 -6.95 -18.07
N ASP A 89 5.14 -6.85 -19.37
CA ASP A 89 5.04 -5.58 -20.10
C ASP A 89 3.80 -4.79 -19.66
N PHE A 90 2.68 -5.48 -19.46
CA PHE A 90 1.48 -4.90 -18.86
C PHE A 90 1.77 -4.25 -17.51
N LEU A 91 2.39 -4.98 -16.59
CA LEU A 91 2.74 -4.46 -15.26
C LEU A 91 3.74 -3.30 -15.35
N ARG A 92 4.79 -3.44 -16.15
CA ARG A 92 5.81 -2.40 -16.37
C ARG A 92 5.18 -1.10 -16.85
N HIS A 93 4.32 -1.17 -17.86
CA HIS A 93 3.62 0.01 -18.39
C HIS A 93 2.84 0.76 -17.30
N HIS A 94 2.08 0.03 -16.48
CA HIS A 94 1.33 0.64 -15.38
C HIS A 94 2.24 1.24 -14.31
N TRP A 95 3.38 0.59 -14.01
CA TRP A 95 4.32 1.10 -13.01
C TRP A 95 5.01 2.38 -13.49
N GLU A 96 5.39 2.44 -14.77
CA GLU A 96 5.94 3.63 -15.40
C GLU A 96 4.92 4.79 -15.41
N GLU A 97 3.66 4.51 -15.72
CA GLU A 97 2.60 5.53 -15.69
C GLU A 97 2.34 6.05 -14.27
N VAL A 98 2.25 5.15 -13.29
CA VAL A 98 2.07 5.54 -11.89
C VAL A 98 3.25 6.37 -11.42
N ASN A 99 4.49 5.97 -11.74
CA ASN A 99 5.68 6.74 -11.40
C ASN A 99 5.62 8.15 -12.00
N ALA A 100 5.30 8.27 -13.29
CA ALA A 100 5.23 9.55 -13.98
C ALA A 100 4.18 10.50 -13.36
N ARG A 101 3.05 9.97 -12.88
CA ARG A 101 1.95 10.79 -12.34
C ARG A 101 2.06 11.07 -10.84
N SER A 102 2.62 10.15 -10.05
CA SER A 102 2.65 10.25 -8.59
C SER A 102 4.04 10.55 -8.01
N GLY A 103 5.10 10.30 -8.78
CA GLY A 103 6.49 10.32 -8.31
C GLY A 103 6.87 9.13 -7.43
N GLN A 104 5.96 8.18 -7.19
CA GLN A 104 6.23 7.03 -6.33
C GLN A 104 7.25 6.08 -6.98
N PRO A 105 8.29 5.65 -6.24
CA PRO A 105 9.37 4.84 -6.80
C PRO A 105 8.93 3.39 -7.07
N PHE A 106 9.54 2.76 -8.05
CA PHE A 106 9.39 1.34 -8.37
C PHE A 106 10.76 0.69 -8.61
N GLY A 107 10.93 -0.54 -8.14
CA GLY A 107 12.07 -1.39 -8.45
C GLY A 107 11.69 -2.41 -9.53
N TYR A 108 12.49 -2.56 -10.58
CA TYR A 108 12.13 -3.36 -11.77
C TYR A 108 12.72 -4.79 -11.75
N ASP A 109 13.40 -5.19 -10.67
CA ASP A 109 14.08 -6.49 -10.58
C ASP A 109 13.11 -7.67 -10.59
N LEU A 110 11.85 -7.47 -10.18
CA LEU A 110 10.81 -8.50 -10.22
C LEU A 110 10.64 -9.08 -11.63
N PHE A 111 10.75 -8.25 -12.66
CA PHE A 111 10.57 -8.65 -14.06
C PHE A 111 11.68 -9.60 -14.54
N GLY A 112 12.85 -9.60 -13.89
CA GLY A 112 13.96 -10.50 -14.17
C GLY A 112 13.74 -11.94 -13.65
N ARG A 113 12.72 -12.18 -12.81
CA ARG A 113 12.45 -13.52 -12.30
C ARG A 113 11.93 -14.44 -13.39
N ALA A 114 12.46 -15.67 -13.42
CA ALA A 114 12.02 -16.72 -14.33
C ALA A 114 10.57 -17.15 -14.07
N ALA A 115 10.15 -17.16 -12.80
CA ALA A 115 8.79 -17.47 -12.39
C ALA A 115 8.38 -16.57 -11.22
N PHE A 116 7.11 -16.19 -11.21
CA PHE A 116 6.48 -15.48 -10.11
C PHE A 116 4.96 -15.72 -10.16
N ASN A 117 4.35 -16.12 -9.04
CA ASN A 117 2.90 -16.13 -8.94
C ASN A 117 2.43 -14.77 -8.42
N TYR A 118 1.75 -13.98 -9.25
CA TYR A 118 1.22 -12.68 -8.87
C TYR A 118 -0.10 -12.83 -8.11
N ASP A 119 -0.07 -13.58 -7.00
CA ASP A 119 -1.20 -13.80 -6.11
C ASP A 119 -1.24 -12.69 -5.04
N THR A 120 -2.33 -11.93 -5.00
CA THR A 120 -2.48 -10.82 -4.06
C THR A 120 -3.17 -11.20 -2.76
N GLU A 121 -3.75 -12.40 -2.67
CA GLU A 121 -4.44 -12.86 -1.46
C GLU A 121 -3.49 -12.98 -0.25
N PRO A 122 -2.27 -13.57 -0.36
CA PRO A 122 -1.36 -13.68 0.78
C PRO A 122 -1.00 -12.31 1.38
N SER A 123 -0.77 -11.30 0.54
CA SER A 123 -0.47 -9.93 1.01
C SER A 123 -1.68 -9.27 1.64
N CYS A 124 -2.88 -9.46 1.08
CA CYS A 124 -4.13 -9.00 1.70
C CYS A 124 -4.34 -9.64 3.08
N ARG A 125 -4.15 -10.95 3.20
CA ARG A 125 -4.26 -11.69 4.46
C ARG A 125 -3.22 -11.23 5.47
N ALA A 126 -2.00 -10.92 5.04
CA ALA A 126 -0.97 -10.36 5.93
C ALA A 126 -1.39 -9.02 6.54
N VAL A 127 -2.02 -8.14 5.76
CA VAL A 127 -2.57 -6.87 6.27
C VAL A 127 -3.69 -7.11 7.29
N VAL A 128 -4.60 -8.04 7.02
CA VAL A 128 -5.68 -8.39 7.96
C VAL A 128 -5.11 -8.99 9.25
N ALA A 129 -4.15 -9.91 9.14
CA ALA A 129 -3.51 -10.53 10.29
C ALA A 129 -2.78 -9.49 11.16
N ALA A 130 -2.03 -8.56 10.54
CA ALA A 130 -1.32 -7.51 11.27
C ALA A 130 -2.25 -6.65 12.13
N ARG A 131 -3.46 -6.32 11.62
CA ARG A 131 -4.47 -5.58 12.40
C ARG A 131 -4.97 -6.31 13.64
N THR A 132 -4.91 -7.64 13.64
CA THR A 132 -5.34 -8.42 14.82
C THR A 132 -4.29 -8.50 15.92
N LEU A 133 -3.04 -8.12 15.63
CA LEU A 133 -1.92 -8.19 16.57
C LEU A 133 -1.79 -6.92 17.41
N ASP A 134 -2.19 -5.77 16.88
CA ASP A 134 -2.22 -4.46 17.56
C ASP A 134 -3.45 -3.68 17.06
N PRO A 135 -4.64 -3.95 17.63
CA PRO A 135 -5.93 -3.50 17.11
C PRO A 135 -6.26 -2.02 17.39
#